data_AF-A0A1F5NPX6-F1
#
_entry.id   AF-A0A1F5NPX6-F1
#
_cell.length_a   1.000
_cell.length_b   1.000
_cell.length_c   1.000
_cell.angle_alpha   90.00
_cell.angle_beta   90.00
_cell.angle_gamma   90.00
#
_symmetry.space_group_name_H-M   'P 1'
#
loop_
_entity.id
_entity.type
_entity.pdbx_description
1 polymer ?
#
loop_
_entity_poly.entity_id
_entity_poly.type
_entity_poly.pdbx_seq_one_letter_code
_entity_poly.pdbx_strand_id
1 'polypeptide(L)'
;MFKQLTDYFFWFAQPSSFLSQQDYQIGFLFLGLLGLAIAFRVAAFRSSHAVNRKLFSRFWNLMLTISLIGLLWFGMRYENTPIFAKRLWAGLTLAIGVIWLGFLIKYLLFNYGREKVDYEREQVKNRYIPGSRK
;
A
#
# COMPACT_ATOMS: atom_id res chain seq x y z
N MET A 1 3.78 -20.46 -14.04
CA MET A 1 3.87 -19.36 -13.06
C MET A 1 3.85 -19.87 -11.62
N PHE A 2 2.84 -20.62 -11.17
CA PHE A 2 2.75 -21.08 -9.77
C PHE A 2 3.84 -22.06 -9.30
N LYS A 3 4.37 -22.93 -10.18
CA LYS A 3 5.45 -23.88 -9.82
C LYS A 3 6.74 -23.21 -9.33
N GLN A 4 7.00 -21.96 -9.71
CA GLN A 4 8.22 -21.24 -9.34
C GLN A 4 8.09 -20.53 -7.98
N LEU A 5 6.87 -20.31 -7.49
CA LEU A 5 6.63 -19.67 -6.19
C LEU A 5 7.02 -20.58 -5.02
N THR A 6 7.01 -21.90 -5.21
CA THR A 6 7.40 -22.88 -4.20
C THR A 6 8.89 -23.25 -4.26
N ASP A 7 9.62 -22.72 -5.24
CA ASP A 7 11.02 -23.06 -5.44
C ASP A 7 11.92 -22.23 -4.50
N TYR A 8 12.72 -22.91 -3.69
CA TYR A 8 13.68 -22.26 -2.78
C TYR A 8 14.71 -21.42 -3.56
N PHE A 9 15.18 -21.92 -4.70
CA PHE A 9 16.18 -21.20 -5.49
C PHE A 9 15.62 -19.90 -6.06
N PHE A 10 14.33 -19.84 -6.35
CA PHE A 10 13.70 -18.63 -6.85
C PHE A 10 13.79 -17.46 -5.84
N TRP A 11 13.64 -17.73 -4.55
CA TRP A 11 13.63 -16.69 -3.51
C TRP A 11 15.02 -16.32 -2.98
N PHE A 12 15.88 -17.33 -2.82
CA PHE A 12 17.13 -17.20 -2.06
C PHE A 12 18.40 -17.18 -2.91
N ALA A 13 18.34 -17.62 -4.17
CA ALA A 13 19.52 -17.64 -5.04
C ALA A 13 20.06 -16.23 -5.25
N GLN A 14 21.39 -16.12 -5.25
CA GLN A 14 22.05 -14.89 -5.62
C GLN A 14 21.76 -14.63 -7.10
N PRO A 15 21.27 -13.44 -7.43
CA PRO A 15 20.67 -13.28 -8.72
C PRO A 15 21.74 -12.97 -9.77
N SER A 16 21.53 -13.44 -11.02
CA SER A 16 22.44 -13.17 -12.13
C SER A 16 22.54 -11.67 -12.42
N SER A 17 23.63 -11.24 -13.04
CA SER A 17 23.80 -9.86 -13.55
C SER A 17 22.69 -9.44 -14.51
N PHE A 18 22.07 -10.38 -15.20
CA PHE A 18 20.92 -10.14 -16.06
C PHE A 18 19.60 -10.15 -15.27
N LEU A 19 18.73 -9.18 -15.56
CA LEU A 19 17.35 -9.17 -15.09
C LEU A 19 16.55 -10.23 -15.85
N SER A 20 15.88 -11.11 -15.11
CA SER A 20 14.96 -12.07 -15.71
C SER A 20 13.60 -11.43 -15.99
N GLN A 21 12.80 -12.06 -16.85
CA GLN A 21 11.42 -11.64 -17.10
C GLN A 21 10.57 -11.52 -15.83
N GLN A 22 10.83 -12.33 -14.81
CA GLN A 22 10.12 -12.31 -13.53
C GLN A 22 10.43 -11.04 -12.72
N ASP A 23 11.68 -10.57 -12.78
CA ASP A 23 12.09 -9.35 -12.08
C ASP A 23 11.35 -8.14 -12.66
N TYR A 24 11.19 -8.08 -13.98
CA TYR A 24 10.37 -7.07 -14.64
C TYR A 24 8.89 -7.16 -14.24
N GLN A 25 8.31 -8.36 -14.15
CA GLN A 25 6.92 -8.53 -13.70
C GLN A 25 6.72 -7.99 -12.27
N ILE A 26 7.65 -8.28 -11.36
CA ILE A 26 7.61 -7.77 -9.98
C ILE A 26 7.77 -6.24 -9.99
N GLY A 27 8.70 -5.69 -10.78
CA GLY A 27 8.88 -4.24 -10.94
C GLY A 27 7.62 -3.55 -11.45
N PHE A 28 6.99 -4.10 -12.50
CA PHE A 28 5.72 -3.59 -13.03
C PHE A 28 4.57 -3.69 -12.03
N LEU A 29 4.54 -4.72 -11.19
CA LEU A 29 3.57 -4.83 -10.10
C LEU A 29 3.72 -3.67 -9.12
N PHE A 30 4.96 -3.37 -8.67
CA PHE A 30 5.20 -2.23 -7.78
C PHE A 30 4.91 -0.88 -8.43
N LEU A 31 5.20 -0.74 -9.73
CA LEU A 31 4.83 0.44 -10.51
C LEU A 31 3.30 0.60 -10.62
N GLY A 32 2.57 -0.50 -10.82
CA GLY A 32 1.11 -0.52 -10.80
C GLY A 32 0.54 -0.11 -9.45
N LEU A 33 1.14 -0.60 -8.35
CA LEU A 33 0.80 -0.16 -6.99
C LEU A 33 1.05 1.33 -6.78
N LEU A 34 2.09 1.91 -7.37
CA LEU A 34 2.34 3.36 -7.35
C LEU A 34 1.18 4.12 -8.00
N GLY A 35 0.77 3.67 -9.19
CA GLY A 35 -0.36 4.26 -9.93
C GLY A 35 -1.66 4.19 -9.13
N LEU A 36 -1.92 3.04 -8.51
CA LEU A 36 -3.07 2.84 -7.62
C LEU A 36 -3.02 3.76 -6.40
N ALA A 37 -1.83 3.93 -5.81
CA ALA A 37 -1.62 4.87 -4.72
C ALA A 37 -2.03 6.29 -5.18
N ILE A 38 -1.51 6.76 -6.32
CA ILE A 38 -1.80 8.11 -6.83
C ILE A 38 -3.30 8.28 -7.06
N ALA A 39 -3.97 7.27 -7.60
CA ALA A 39 -5.43 7.27 -7.76
C ALA A 39 -6.15 7.45 -6.41
N PHE A 40 -5.74 6.73 -5.35
CA PHE A 40 -6.29 6.92 -4.00
C PHE A 40 -6.00 8.31 -3.43
N ARG A 41 -4.82 8.89 -3.71
CA ARG A 41 -4.48 10.26 -3.30
C ARG A 41 -5.41 11.29 -3.93
N VAL A 42 -5.66 11.16 -5.23
CA VAL A 42 -6.58 12.01 -5.97
C VAL A 42 -8.02 11.83 -5.46
N ALA A 43 -8.44 10.59 -5.21
CA ALA A 43 -9.75 10.29 -4.63
C ALA A 43 -9.91 10.91 -3.22
N ALA A 44 -8.86 10.88 -2.39
CA ALA A 44 -8.86 11.53 -1.08
C ALA A 44 -9.02 13.06 -1.20
N PHE A 45 -8.34 13.67 -2.17
CA PHE A 45 -8.42 15.12 -2.40
C PHE A 45 -9.79 15.56 -2.91
N ARG A 46 -10.43 14.73 -3.76
CA ARG A 46 -11.78 15.00 -4.30
C ARG A 46 -12.90 14.71 -3.29
N SER A 47 -12.61 14.02 -2.19
CA SER A 47 -13.63 13.66 -1.21
C SER A 47 -13.92 14.80 -0.23
N SER A 48 -15.14 15.32 -0.26
CA SER A 48 -15.62 16.35 0.68
C SER A 48 -15.90 15.81 2.09
N HIS A 49 -16.17 14.50 2.22
CA HIS A 49 -16.41 13.86 3.51
C HIS A 49 -15.08 13.53 4.20
N ALA A 50 -14.85 14.10 5.40
CA ALA A 50 -13.59 13.92 6.13
C ALA A 50 -13.28 12.45 6.46
N VAL A 51 -14.32 11.63 6.73
CA VAL A 51 -14.17 10.19 7.02
C VAL A 51 -13.67 9.43 5.79
N ASN A 52 -14.21 9.72 4.60
CA ASN A 52 -13.76 9.12 3.34
C ASN A 52 -12.34 9.56 2.99
N ARG A 53 -12.03 10.85 3.19
CA ARG A 53 -10.67 11.37 3.00
C ARG A 53 -9.66 10.68 3.93
N LYS A 54 -10.02 10.44 5.19
CA LYS A 54 -9.18 9.71 6.16
C LYS A 54 -8.96 8.27 5.70
N LEU A 55 -10.01 7.59 5.22
CA LEU A 55 -9.90 6.23 4.70
C LEU A 55 -8.98 6.16 3.47
N PHE A 56 -9.22 6.99 2.45
CA PHE A 56 -8.39 7.03 1.24
C PHE A 56 -6.94 7.42 1.55
N SER A 57 -6.71 8.31 2.52
CA SER A 57 -5.36 8.66 2.98
C SER A 57 -4.62 7.45 3.58
N ARG A 58 -5.31 6.58 4.32
CA ARG A 58 -4.71 5.34 4.84
C ARG A 58 -4.35 4.36 3.73
N PHE A 59 -5.25 4.16 2.75
CA PHE A 59 -4.96 3.33 1.56
C PHE A 59 -3.79 3.90 0.76
N TRP A 60 -3.76 5.22 0.54
CA TRP A 60 -2.66 5.92 -0.10
C TRP A 60 -1.33 5.65 0.60
N ASN A 61 -1.26 5.86 1.91
CA ASN A 61 -0.03 5.66 2.67
C ASN A 61 0.48 4.22 2.57
N LEU A 62 -0.42 3.23 2.69
CA LEU A 62 -0.07 1.81 2.58
C LEU A 62 0.46 1.47 1.18
N MET A 63 -0.25 1.88 0.13
CA MET A 63 0.15 1.56 -1.25
C MET A 63 1.44 2.28 -1.64
N LEU A 64 1.62 3.52 -1.16
CA LEU A 64 2.82 4.30 -1.41
C LEU A 64 4.04 3.70 -0.71
N THR A 65 3.94 3.28 0.56
CA THR A 65 5.10 2.68 1.26
C THR A 65 5.52 1.37 0.61
N ILE A 66 4.58 0.48 0.27
CA ILE A 66 4.88 -0.80 -0.39
C ILE A 66 5.49 -0.55 -1.77
N SER A 67 4.91 0.36 -2.55
CA SER A 67 5.39 0.68 -3.90
C SER A 67 6.78 1.30 -3.88
N LEU A 68 7.04 2.27 -3.00
CA LEU A 68 8.37 2.89 -2.88
C LEU A 68 9.43 1.88 -2.45
N ILE A 69 9.16 1.06 -1.43
CA ILE A 69 10.10 0.03 -0.99
C ILE A 69 10.33 -1.00 -2.10
N GLY A 70 9.29 -1.40 -2.82
CA GLY A 70 9.40 -2.35 -3.92
C GLY A 70 10.15 -1.80 -5.15
N LEU A 71 9.96 -0.53 -5.48
CA LEU A 71 10.71 0.15 -6.54
C LEU A 71 12.16 0.38 -6.15
N LEU A 72 12.43 0.72 -4.88
CA LEU A 72 13.78 0.81 -4.34
C LEU A 72 14.49 -0.54 -4.46
N TRP A 73 13.81 -1.63 -4.10
CA TRP A 73 14.31 -2.99 -4.29
C TRP A 73 14.62 -3.28 -5.77
N PHE A 74 13.73 -2.89 -6.70
CA PHE A 74 13.96 -3.07 -8.12
C PHE A 74 15.20 -2.30 -8.63
N GLY A 75 15.43 -1.09 -8.11
CA GLY A 75 16.67 -0.33 -8.36
C GLY A 75 17.91 -1.03 -7.81
N MET A 76 17.87 -1.51 -6.56
CA MET A 76 18.95 -2.29 -5.95
C MET A 76 19.24 -3.60 -6.69
N ARG A 77 18.21 -4.18 -7.32
CA ARG A 77 18.30 -5.35 -8.18
C ARG A 77 19.00 -5.03 -9.50
N TYR A 78 18.72 -3.85 -10.08
CA TYR A 78 19.38 -3.35 -11.28
C TYR A 78 20.88 -3.09 -11.02
N GLU A 79 21.24 -2.52 -9.87
CA GLU A 79 22.63 -2.34 -9.43
C GLU A 79 23.30 -3.64 -8.95
N ASN A 80 22.56 -4.76 -8.94
CA ASN A 80 23.03 -6.09 -8.60
C ASN A 80 23.70 -6.20 -7.21
N THR A 81 23.13 -5.52 -6.22
CA THR A 81 23.63 -5.55 -4.83
C THR A 81 23.49 -6.96 -4.21
N PRO A 82 24.54 -7.60 -3.68
CA PRO A 82 24.54 -9.04 -3.35
C PRO A 82 23.47 -9.51 -2.36
N ILE A 83 23.09 -8.66 -1.40
CA ILE A 83 22.19 -9.02 -0.29
C ILE A 83 20.76 -8.51 -0.53
N PHE A 84 20.63 -7.28 -1.02
CA PHE A 84 19.32 -6.62 -1.18
C PHE A 84 18.64 -6.93 -2.50
N ALA A 85 19.38 -7.37 -3.53
CA ALA A 85 18.81 -7.78 -4.81
C ALA A 85 18.02 -9.10 -4.76
N LYS A 86 18.03 -9.83 -3.64
CA LYS A 86 17.30 -11.10 -3.54
C LYS A 86 15.78 -10.87 -3.61
N ARG A 87 15.08 -11.72 -4.37
CA ARG A 87 13.61 -11.67 -4.53
C ARG A 87 12.85 -11.88 -3.23
N LEU A 88 13.49 -12.51 -2.24
CA LEU A 88 12.96 -12.60 -0.89
C LEU A 88 12.52 -11.25 -0.33
N TRP A 89 13.26 -10.16 -0.57
CA TRP A 89 12.90 -8.83 -0.05
C TRP A 89 11.63 -8.28 -0.71
N ALA A 90 11.46 -8.48 -2.01
CA ALA A 90 10.21 -8.15 -2.70
C ALA A 90 9.02 -8.95 -2.15
N GLY A 91 9.22 -10.26 -1.93
CA GLY A 91 8.22 -11.14 -1.32
C GLY A 91 7.84 -10.71 0.10
N LEU A 92 8.83 -10.37 0.94
CA LEU A 92 8.62 -9.89 2.29
C LEU A 92 7.86 -8.56 2.32
N THR A 93 8.22 -7.63 1.42
CA THR A 93 7.53 -6.34 1.27
C THR A 93 6.06 -6.54 0.94
N LEU A 94 5.74 -7.46 0.02
CA LEU A 94 4.37 -7.83 -0.31
C LEU A 94 3.65 -8.51 0.87
N ALA A 95 4.30 -9.43 1.59
CA ALA A 95 3.71 -10.10 2.75
C ALA A 95 3.35 -9.10 3.87
N ILE A 96 4.24 -8.17 4.19
CA ILE A 96 3.97 -7.07 5.14
C ILE A 96 2.79 -6.24 4.64
N GLY A 97 2.77 -5.92 3.35
CA GLY A 97 1.70 -5.20 2.70
C GLY A 97 0.33 -5.86 2.86
N VAL A 98 0.26 -7.20 2.69
CA VAL A 98 -0.98 -7.98 2.88
C VAL A 98 -1.44 -7.96 4.32
N ILE A 99 -0.53 -8.09 5.30
CA ILE A 99 -0.87 -8.01 6.73
C ILE A 99 -1.48 -6.64 7.06
N TRP A 100 -0.84 -5.56 6.61
CA TRP A 100 -1.33 -4.20 6.79
C TRP A 100 -2.67 -3.97 6.09
N LEU A 101 -2.85 -4.55 4.91
CA LEU A 101 -4.12 -4.50 4.19
C LEU A 101 -5.23 -5.19 4.98
N GLY A 102 -4.94 -6.32 5.63
CA GLY A 102 -5.87 -7.00 6.55
C GLY A 102 -6.30 -6.12 7.73
N PHE A 103 -5.36 -5.42 8.37
CA PHE A 103 -5.70 -4.44 9.41
C PHE A 103 -6.56 -3.28 8.89
N LEU A 104 -6.30 -2.83 7.66
CA LEU A 104 -7.05 -1.75 7.02
C LEU A 104 -8.48 -2.19 6.67
N ILE A 105 -8.66 -3.41 6.16
CA ILE A 105 -9.98 -4.00 5.89
C ILE A 105 -10.74 -4.19 7.21
N LYS A 106 -10.08 -4.70 8.26
CA LYS A 106 -10.68 -4.78 9.60
C LYS A 106 -11.17 -3.40 10.06
N TYR A 107 -10.36 -2.36 9.91
CA TYR A 107 -10.78 -1.00 10.23
C TYR A 107 -11.99 -0.54 9.39
N LEU A 108 -12.02 -0.86 8.09
CA LEU A 108 -13.12 -0.52 7.20
C LEU A 108 -14.44 -1.22 7.60
N LEU A 109 -14.39 -2.46 8.06
CA LEU A 109 -15.59 -3.20 8.46
C LEU A 109 -16.09 -2.80 9.86
N PHE A 110 -15.19 -2.63 10.83
CA PHE A 110 -15.58 -2.46 12.23
C PHE A 110 -15.63 -0.99 12.69
N ASN A 111 -14.72 -0.14 12.21
CA ASN A 111 -14.57 1.21 12.76
C ASN A 111 -15.16 2.29 11.85
N TYR A 112 -15.13 2.10 10.53
CA TYR A 112 -15.64 3.09 9.58
C TYR A 112 -17.13 3.40 9.78
N GLY A 113 -17.94 2.38 10.04
CA GLY A 113 -19.37 2.56 10.31
C GLY A 113 -19.64 3.45 11.52
N ARG A 114 -18.90 3.23 12.63
CA ARG A 114 -19.01 4.05 13.84
C ARG A 114 -18.53 5.48 13.60
N GLU A 115 -17.34 5.65 13.01
CA GLU A 115 -16.78 6.98 12.72
C GLU A 115 -17.67 7.79 11.77
N LYS A 116 -18.38 7.15 10.83
CA LYS A 116 -19.32 7.84 9.95
C LYS A 116 -20.53 8.40 10.71
N VAL A 117 -21.13 7.59 11.59
CA VAL A 117 -22.28 8.01 12.40
C VAL A 117 -21.89 9.11 13.39
N ASP A 118 -20.72 8.99 14.02
CA ASP A 118 -20.21 10.01 14.94
C ASP A 118 -19.91 11.33 14.21
N TYR A 119 -19.32 11.26 13.01
CA TYR A 119 -19.09 12.43 12.17
C TYR A 119 -20.41 13.12 11.75
N GLU A 120 -21.44 12.36 11.39
CA GLU A 120 -22.76 12.92 11.06
C GLU A 120 -23.39 13.60 12.29
N ARG A 121 -23.29 13.01 13.48
CA ARG A 121 -23.76 13.62 14.73
C ARG A 121 -23.01 14.90 15.08
N GLU A 122 -21.70 14.95 14.88
CA GLU A 122 -20.89 16.16 15.08
C GLU A 122 -21.26 17.27 14.08
N GLN A 123 -21.51 16.93 12.82
CA GLN A 123 -21.96 17.89 11.81
C GLN A 123 -23.34 18.49 12.16
N VAL A 124 -24.27 17.67 12.63
CA VAL A 124 -25.57 18.11 13.15
C VAL A 124 -25.36 19.02 14.35
N LYS A 125 -24.60 18.61 15.37
CA LYS A 125 -24.33 19.42 16.57
C LYS A 125 -23.70 20.77 16.25
N ASN A 126 -22.71 20.79 15.35
CA ASN A 126 -22.04 22.02 14.91
C ASN A 126 -22.97 22.95 14.10
N ARG A 127 -23.99 22.41 13.43
CA ARG A 127 -24.99 23.22 12.73
C ARG A 127 -25.93 23.96 13.69
N TYR A 128 -26.25 23.35 14.84
CA TYR A 128 -27.19 23.92 15.81
C TYR A 128 -26.53 24.73 16.93
N ILE A 129 -25.21 24.63 17.12
CA ILE A 129 -24.46 25.43 18.10
C ILE A 129 -23.30 26.15 17.39
N PRO A 130 -23.56 27.32 16.76
CA PRO A 130 -22.50 28.12 16.17
C PRO A 130 -21.72 28.81 17.30
N GLY A 131 -20.58 28.23 17.73
CA GLY A 131 -19.71 28.92 18.69
C GLY A 131 -18.75 28.06 19.52
N SER A 132 -18.92 26.74 19.58
CA SER A 132 -18.00 25.90 20.36
C SER A 132 -16.77 25.50 19.53
N ARG A 133 -15.91 26.45 19.16
CA ARG A 133 -14.54 26.16 18.73
C ARG A 133 -13.63 26.10 19.96
N LYS A 134 -13.07 24.93 20.24
CA LYS A 134 -11.76 24.80 20.87
C LYS A 134 -10.88 23.98 19.94
#